data_AF-A0A6P4A0N2-F1
#
_entry.id   AF-A0A6P4A0N2-F1
#
_cell.length_a   1.000
_cell.length_b   1.000
_cell.length_c   1.000
_cell.angle_alpha   90.00
_cell.angle_beta   90.00
_cell.angle_gamma   90.00
#
_symmetry.space_group_name_H-M   'P 1'
#
loop_
_entity.id
_entity.type
_entity.pdbx_description
1 polymer ?
#
loop_
_entity_poly.entity_id
_entity_poly.type
_entity_poly.pdbx_seq_one_letter_code
_entity_poly.pdbx_strand_id
1 'polypeptide(L)'
;MSLLSQNLWRFKRKRIDSDPMMKFIRELHGDLELVYVGQLCLSWEFLQWQYEKAFEIWESDPYGIGQYNEVAGEFQQFQVLMQRFIENEPFQGPRVENYVKNRCAMRNLLQVPVIRDSSKDKRKGRKKGADNGAITGDMLLEILEESIRTIWRFIRADKHAHTAAVLKCRRVTEAELQDPADSKLLMEIQTDLQKKERKLKELLKCGNCILKRFQKHEEDGTDHLYFFSQVDMKLVARVLNMSRITTDHLVWCHNKLSKINFVNRKIRIEPSFLLFPC
;
A
#
# COMPACT_ATOMS: atom_id res chain seq x y z
N MET A 1 -4.58 67.75 -18.29
CA MET A 1 -3.29 67.06 -18.53
C MET A 1 -3.04 66.09 -17.38
N SER A 2 -3.47 64.83 -17.49
CA SER A 2 -3.22 63.79 -16.47
C SER A 2 -2.74 62.53 -17.19
N LEU A 3 -1.41 62.36 -17.25
CA LEU A 3 -0.72 61.23 -17.90
C LEU A 3 0.04 60.37 -16.88
N LEU A 4 -0.48 60.23 -15.66
CA LEU A 4 0.22 59.50 -14.57
C LEU A 4 -0.56 58.34 -13.95
N SER A 5 -1.65 57.88 -14.59
CA SER A 5 -2.47 56.77 -14.05
C SER A 5 -2.23 55.41 -14.72
N GLN A 6 -1.67 55.36 -15.95
CA GLN A 6 -1.63 54.11 -16.72
C GLN A 6 -0.40 53.22 -16.45
N ASN A 7 0.61 53.68 -15.71
CA ASN A 7 1.85 52.92 -15.52
C ASN A 7 1.89 52.05 -14.26
N LEU A 8 0.99 52.23 -13.28
CA LEU A 8 0.97 51.40 -12.07
C LEU A 8 0.33 50.01 -12.29
N TRP A 9 -0.48 49.84 -13.33
CA TRP A 9 -1.16 48.57 -13.59
C TRP A 9 -0.32 47.57 -14.41
N ARG A 10 0.77 48.01 -15.04
CA ARG A 10 1.66 47.11 -15.80
C ARG A 10 2.76 46.46 -14.96
N PHE A 11 2.94 46.86 -13.69
CA PHE A 11 3.94 46.28 -12.80
C PHE A 11 3.45 45.09 -11.95
N LYS A 12 2.14 44.85 -11.86
CA LYS A 12 1.59 43.72 -11.07
C LYS A 12 1.53 42.38 -11.79
N ARG A 13 2.02 42.29 -13.03
CA ARG A 13 1.93 41.05 -13.84
C ARG A 13 3.27 40.50 -14.31
N LYS A 14 4.38 40.87 -13.66
CA LYS A 14 5.70 40.28 -13.92
C LYS A 14 6.18 39.51 -12.69
N ARG A 15 6.19 38.19 -12.85
CA ARG A 15 6.99 37.17 -12.14
C ARG A 15 6.82 37.12 -10.62
N ILE A 16 5.87 36.30 -10.18
CA ILE A 16 6.19 35.38 -9.07
C ILE A 16 6.83 34.16 -9.77
N ASP A 17 8.07 34.31 -10.23
CA ASP A 17 8.96 33.15 -10.34
C ASP A 17 9.07 32.65 -8.90
N SER A 18 8.55 31.45 -8.64
CA SER A 18 8.59 30.88 -7.29
C SER A 18 10.04 30.91 -6.78
N ASP A 19 10.24 31.43 -5.56
CA ASP A 19 11.53 31.41 -4.87
C ASP A 19 12.24 30.05 -5.09
N PRO A 20 13.47 30.03 -5.64
CA PRO A 20 14.21 28.80 -5.88
C PRO A 20 14.25 27.86 -4.67
N MET A 21 14.29 28.41 -3.46
CA MET A 21 14.25 27.63 -2.22
C MET A 21 12.91 26.90 -2.06
N MET A 22 11.79 27.59 -2.29
CA MET A 22 10.45 26.99 -2.22
C MET A 22 10.21 25.94 -3.30
N LYS A 23 10.82 26.12 -4.49
CA LYS A 23 10.80 25.09 -5.54
C LYS A 23 11.55 23.84 -5.08
N PHE A 24 12.77 23.99 -4.58
CA PHE A 24 13.57 22.89 -4.04
C PHE A 24 12.86 22.14 -2.92
N ILE A 25 12.25 22.86 -1.97
CA ILE A 25 11.48 22.26 -0.87
C ILE A 25 10.34 21.41 -1.43
N ARG A 26 9.58 21.88 -2.42
CA ARG A 26 8.48 21.10 -3.01
C ARG A 26 8.98 19.84 -3.72
N GLU A 27 10.07 19.95 -4.48
CA GLU A 27 10.67 18.81 -5.17
C GLU A 27 11.13 17.74 -4.16
N LEU A 28 11.82 18.14 -3.09
CA LEU A 28 12.25 17.25 -2.02
C LEU A 28 11.05 16.55 -1.34
N HIS A 29 9.97 17.28 -1.06
CA HIS A 29 8.76 16.66 -0.48
C HIS A 29 8.15 15.62 -1.42
N GLY A 30 8.14 15.90 -2.73
CA GLY A 30 7.69 14.94 -3.73
C GLY A 30 8.58 13.68 -3.78
N ASP A 31 9.89 13.83 -3.68
CA ASP A 31 10.83 12.70 -3.65
C ASP A 31 10.66 11.86 -2.37
N LEU A 32 10.47 12.50 -1.21
CA LEU A 32 10.19 11.79 0.05
C LEU A 32 8.85 11.06 0.02
N GLU A 33 7.83 11.67 -0.60
CA GLU A 33 6.53 11.04 -0.80
C GLU A 33 6.65 9.81 -1.71
N LEU A 34 7.41 9.92 -2.80
CA LEU A 34 7.68 8.82 -3.72
C LEU A 34 8.32 7.63 -2.99
N VAL A 35 9.34 7.85 -2.17
CA VAL A 35 9.98 6.80 -1.36
C VAL A 35 8.98 6.13 -0.42
N TYR A 36 8.15 6.92 0.27
CA TYR A 36 7.13 6.38 1.17
C TYR A 36 6.08 5.54 0.43
N VAL A 37 5.50 6.07 -0.64
CA VAL A 37 4.44 5.39 -1.41
C VAL A 37 5.00 4.17 -2.12
N GLY A 38 6.22 4.25 -2.66
CA GLY A 38 6.91 3.12 -3.25
C GLY A 38 7.14 2.00 -2.24
N GLN A 39 7.67 2.32 -1.04
CA GLN A 39 7.82 1.31 0.01
C GLN A 39 6.46 0.72 0.40
N LEU A 40 5.41 1.53 0.53
CA LEU A 40 4.08 1.06 0.89
C LEU A 40 3.52 0.05 -0.13
N CYS A 41 3.64 0.36 -1.42
CA CYS A 41 3.19 -0.51 -2.51
C CYS A 41 4.01 -1.80 -2.57
N LEU A 42 5.35 -1.72 -2.50
CA LEU A 42 6.23 -2.88 -2.53
C LEU A 42 6.02 -3.81 -1.32
N SER A 43 5.79 -3.23 -0.13
CA SER A 43 5.49 -4.00 1.07
C SER A 43 4.22 -4.82 0.92
N TRP A 44 3.21 -4.25 0.27
CA TRP A 44 1.96 -4.96 0.01
C TRP A 44 2.17 -6.14 -0.95
N GLU A 45 2.80 -5.92 -2.10
CA GLU A 45 3.10 -6.97 -3.08
C GLU A 45 3.93 -8.10 -2.44
N PHE A 46 4.97 -7.73 -1.69
CA PHE A 46 5.86 -8.71 -1.09
C PHE A 46 5.18 -9.48 0.04
N LEU A 47 4.31 -8.86 0.83
CA LEU A 47 3.56 -9.56 1.87
C LEU A 47 2.57 -10.56 1.29
N GLN A 48 1.88 -10.21 0.20
CA GLN A 48 1.03 -11.16 -0.53
C GLN A 48 1.86 -12.36 -1.03
N TRP A 49 3.03 -12.09 -1.60
CA TRP A 49 3.93 -13.15 -2.05
C TRP A 49 4.43 -14.03 -0.90
N GLN A 50 4.81 -13.46 0.25
CA GLN A 50 5.21 -14.23 1.43
C GLN A 50 4.08 -15.11 1.95
N TYR A 51 2.84 -14.62 1.93
CA TYR A 51 1.68 -15.41 2.32
C TYR A 51 1.45 -16.61 1.38
N GLU A 52 1.49 -16.40 0.07
CA GLU A 52 1.40 -17.49 -0.92
C GLU A 52 2.52 -18.51 -0.73
N LYS A 53 3.76 -18.04 -0.51
CA LYS A 53 4.91 -18.92 -0.22
C LYS A 53 4.74 -19.71 1.06
N ALA A 54 4.24 -19.10 2.14
CA ALA A 54 3.97 -19.78 3.39
C ALA A 54 2.91 -20.87 3.22
N PHE A 55 1.88 -20.58 2.42
CA PHE A 55 0.81 -21.51 2.13
C PHE A 55 1.32 -22.73 1.35
N GLU A 56 2.13 -22.51 0.31
CA GLU A 56 2.79 -23.61 -0.45
C GLU A 56 3.67 -24.50 0.45
N ILE A 57 4.45 -23.87 1.35
CA ILE A 57 5.31 -24.58 2.31
C ILE A 57 4.46 -25.40 3.28
N TRP A 58 3.38 -24.82 3.79
CA TRP A 58 2.45 -25.46 4.71
C TRP A 58 1.74 -26.67 4.07
N GLU A 59 1.24 -26.54 2.84
CA GLU A 59 0.65 -27.66 2.09
C GLU A 59 1.65 -28.80 1.85
N SER A 60 2.94 -28.45 1.70
CA SER A 60 4.02 -29.41 1.44
C SER A 60 4.61 -30.06 2.70
N ASP A 61 4.22 -29.63 3.91
CA ASP A 61 4.68 -30.17 5.20
C ASP A 61 3.54 -30.83 5.99
N PRO A 62 3.01 -31.98 5.52
CA PRO A 62 1.86 -32.65 6.15
C PRO A 62 2.14 -33.17 7.56
N TYR A 63 3.41 -33.20 7.97
CA TYR A 63 3.85 -33.65 9.29
C TYR A 63 4.22 -32.50 10.23
N GLY A 64 4.16 -31.23 9.77
CA GLY A 64 4.44 -30.04 10.57
C GLY A 64 5.84 -30.05 11.20
N ILE A 65 6.85 -30.52 10.46
CA ILE A 65 8.22 -30.69 10.97
C ILE A 65 8.96 -29.34 10.99
N GLY A 66 8.57 -28.39 10.14
CA GLY A 66 9.09 -27.04 10.10
C GLY A 66 8.87 -26.28 11.40
N GLN A 67 9.88 -25.52 11.84
CA GLN A 67 9.75 -24.60 12.97
C GLN A 67 10.10 -23.19 12.50
N TYR A 68 9.24 -22.23 12.81
CA TYR A 68 9.28 -20.89 12.22
C TYR A 68 9.47 -19.78 13.26
N ASN A 69 9.98 -20.09 14.45
CA ASN A 69 10.07 -19.14 15.58
C ASN A 69 10.75 -17.80 15.23
N GLU A 70 11.88 -17.86 14.50
CA GLU A 70 12.61 -16.65 14.09
C GLU A 70 11.78 -15.80 13.13
N VAL A 71 11.29 -16.42 12.05
CA VAL A 71 10.45 -15.76 11.02
C VAL A 71 9.18 -15.19 11.65
N ALA A 72 8.53 -15.93 12.56
CA ALA A 72 7.38 -15.49 13.31
C ALA A 72 7.67 -14.25 14.16
N GLY A 73 8.81 -14.23 14.87
CA GLY A 73 9.27 -13.07 15.61
C GLY A 73 9.53 -11.85 14.72
N GLU A 74 10.09 -12.04 13.53
CA GLU A 74 10.27 -10.98 12.55
C GLU A 74 8.93 -10.39 12.07
N PHE A 75 7.93 -11.23 11.79
CA PHE A 75 6.59 -10.76 11.40
C PHE A 75 5.85 -10.07 12.54
N GLN A 76 5.99 -10.54 13.77
CA GLN A 76 5.46 -9.85 14.95
C GLN A 76 6.11 -8.47 15.11
N GLN A 77 7.43 -8.35 14.92
CA GLN A 77 8.11 -7.06 14.94
C GLN A 77 7.62 -6.15 13.82
N PHE A 78 7.40 -6.68 12.61
CA PHE A 78 6.81 -5.94 11.49
C PHE A 78 5.42 -5.38 11.84
N GLN A 79 4.56 -6.17 12.48
CA GLN A 79 3.25 -5.73 12.97
C GLN A 79 3.38 -4.59 13.99
N VAL A 80 4.22 -4.75 15.01
CA VAL A 80 4.43 -3.77 16.08
C VAL A 80 4.91 -2.42 15.52
N LEU A 81 5.84 -2.44 14.54
CA LEU A 81 6.35 -1.21 13.93
C LEU A 81 5.23 -0.40 13.24
N MET A 82 4.34 -1.06 12.51
CA MET A 82 3.22 -0.39 11.85
C MET A 82 2.17 0.12 12.85
N GLN A 83 1.82 -0.69 13.86
CA GLN A 83 0.87 -0.29 14.90
C GLN A 83 1.38 0.92 15.67
N ARG A 84 2.63 0.86 16.14
CA ARG A 84 3.30 1.97 16.84
C ARG A 84 3.33 3.23 15.99
N PHE A 85 3.57 3.11 14.68
CA PHE A 85 3.54 4.27 13.79
C PHE A 85 2.17 4.93 13.78
N ILE A 86 1.09 4.16 13.60
CA ILE A 86 -0.28 4.68 13.55
C ILE A 86 -0.68 5.31 14.88
N GLU A 87 -0.35 4.68 16.00
CA GLU A 87 -0.67 5.18 17.35
C GLU A 87 -0.01 6.53 17.64
N ASN A 88 1.23 6.70 17.19
CA ASN A 88 1.99 7.93 17.42
C ASN A 88 1.73 9.01 16.36
N GLU A 89 1.24 8.64 15.17
CA GLU A 89 1.03 9.55 14.04
C GLU A 89 0.30 10.87 14.38
N PRO A 90 -0.77 10.90 15.19
CA PRO A 90 -1.46 12.15 15.54
C PRO A 90 -0.57 13.21 16.20
N PHE A 91 0.56 12.80 16.78
CA PHE A 91 1.48 13.66 17.51
C PHE A 91 2.76 14.00 16.73
N GLN A 92 2.94 13.46 15.51
CA GLN A 92 4.22 13.50 14.79
C GLN A 92 4.21 14.34 13.49
N GLY A 93 3.12 15.06 13.23
CA GLY A 93 2.99 15.93 12.05
C GLY A 93 2.62 15.19 10.76
N PRO A 94 3.00 15.70 9.57
CA PRO A 94 2.65 15.08 8.29
C PRO A 94 3.20 13.66 8.14
N ARG A 95 2.37 12.74 7.60
CA ARG A 95 2.66 11.31 7.54
C ARG A 95 3.98 10.97 6.83
N VAL A 96 4.23 11.60 5.68
CA VAL A 96 5.43 11.35 4.86
C VAL A 96 6.70 11.75 5.63
N GLU A 97 6.72 12.96 6.19
CA GLU A 97 7.85 13.44 7.00
C GLU A 97 8.07 12.56 8.24
N ASN A 98 6.98 12.20 8.91
CA ASN A 98 7.01 11.28 10.04
C ASN A 98 7.59 9.92 9.64
N TYR A 99 7.18 9.35 8.51
CA TYR A 99 7.72 8.10 7.99
C TYR A 99 9.22 8.17 7.74
N VAL A 100 9.70 9.22 7.07
CA VAL A 100 11.14 9.40 6.77
C VAL A 100 11.95 9.51 8.07
N LYS A 101 11.48 10.31 9.03
CA LYS A 101 12.11 10.42 10.36
C LYS A 101 12.15 9.08 11.08
N ASN A 102 11.06 8.31 11.05
CA ASN A 102 10.99 7.01 11.70
C ASN A 102 11.87 5.97 11.01
N ARG A 103 12.03 5.98 9.68
CA ARG A 103 12.92 5.04 8.97
C ARG A 103 14.39 5.19 9.38
N CYS A 104 14.81 6.39 9.77
CA CYS A 104 16.16 6.61 10.33
C CYS A 104 16.36 5.88 11.67
N ALA A 105 15.34 5.87 12.54
CA ALA A 105 15.39 5.26 13.87
C ALA A 105 14.95 3.77 13.87
N MET A 106 14.03 3.41 12.99
CA MET A 106 13.38 2.10 12.86
C MET A 106 13.51 1.64 11.41
N ARG A 107 14.70 1.13 11.07
CA ARG A 107 15.10 0.75 9.71
C ARG A 107 14.23 -0.33 9.06
N ASN A 108 13.41 -1.03 9.83
CA ASN A 108 12.56 -2.13 9.35
C ASN A 108 11.08 -1.70 9.18
N LEU A 109 10.72 -0.42 9.39
CA LEU A 109 9.34 0.03 9.20
C LEU A 109 8.92 -0.17 7.73
N LEU A 110 7.80 -0.86 7.51
CA LEU A 110 7.35 -1.33 6.20
C LEU A 110 8.35 -2.27 5.48
N GLN A 111 9.26 -2.92 6.20
CA GLN A 111 10.09 -3.97 5.60
C GLN A 111 9.50 -5.33 5.96
N VAL A 112 8.94 -6.00 4.96
CA VAL A 112 8.34 -7.31 5.14
C VAL A 112 9.44 -8.37 5.31
N PRO A 113 9.39 -9.20 6.37
CA PRO A 113 10.32 -10.30 6.58
C PRO A 113 10.33 -11.34 5.46
N VAL A 114 11.41 -12.12 5.39
CA VAL A 114 11.56 -13.18 4.39
C VAL A 114 11.43 -14.53 5.06
N ILE A 115 10.48 -15.35 4.62
CA ILE A 115 10.36 -16.73 5.09
C ILE A 115 11.56 -17.52 4.58
N ARG A 116 12.39 -18.00 5.51
CA ARG A 116 13.52 -18.89 5.22
C ARG A 116 13.11 -20.33 5.54
N ASP A 117 13.37 -21.24 4.63
CA ASP A 117 13.09 -22.67 4.80
C ASP A 117 14.08 -23.27 5.81
N SER A 118 13.67 -23.34 7.08
CA SER A 118 14.50 -23.84 8.19
C SER A 118 14.74 -25.36 8.14
N SER A 119 14.10 -26.07 7.19
CA SER A 119 14.18 -27.52 7.06
C SER A 119 15.55 -28.02 6.57
N LYS A 120 16.30 -27.20 5.82
CA LYS A 120 17.59 -27.62 5.22
C LYS A 120 18.78 -27.59 6.18
N ASP A 121 18.71 -26.80 7.25
CA ASP A 121 19.84 -26.64 8.19
C ASP A 121 19.84 -27.66 9.36
N LYS A 122 18.81 -28.49 9.48
CA LYS A 122 18.65 -29.44 10.60
C LYS A 122 19.32 -30.81 10.42
N ARG A 123 20.34 -30.95 9.55
CA ARG A 123 21.18 -32.18 9.53
C ARG A 123 22.13 -32.30 10.73
N LYS A 124 22.21 -31.31 11.62
CA LYS A 124 23.05 -31.40 12.84
C LYS A 124 22.27 -30.98 14.08
N GLY A 125 21.78 -31.96 14.83
CA GLY A 125 21.37 -31.75 16.22
C GLY A 125 19.96 -32.21 16.56
N ARG A 126 19.68 -33.52 16.46
CA ARG A 126 18.58 -34.12 17.22
C ARG A 126 18.90 -34.01 18.72
N LYS A 127 18.24 -33.08 19.42
CA LYS A 127 17.91 -33.18 20.86
C LYS A 127 16.51 -32.58 21.03
N LYS A 128 15.47 -33.42 21.14
CA LYS A 128 14.91 -33.96 22.39
C LYS A 128 14.10 -32.88 23.14
N GLY A 129 12.78 -33.03 23.07
CA GLY A 129 11.79 -32.20 23.75
C GLY A 129 10.74 -31.72 22.76
N ALA A 130 9.49 -32.21 22.88
CA ALA A 130 8.35 -31.51 22.33
C ALA A 130 8.27 -30.19 23.10
N ASP A 131 8.82 -29.14 22.50
CA ASP A 131 8.78 -27.80 23.06
C ASP A 131 7.42 -27.20 22.74
N ASN A 132 6.61 -26.96 23.76
CA ASN A 132 5.29 -26.33 23.64
C ASN A 132 5.37 -24.89 23.09
N GLY A 133 6.56 -24.33 22.89
CA GLY A 133 6.80 -23.01 22.31
C GLY A 133 7.13 -22.98 20.82
N ALA A 134 7.16 -24.11 20.11
CA ALA A 134 7.54 -24.14 18.70
C ALA A 134 6.41 -23.64 17.78
N ILE A 135 6.68 -22.56 17.03
CA ILE A 135 5.75 -22.05 16.01
C ILE A 135 5.63 -23.04 14.84
N THR A 136 4.43 -23.60 14.67
CA THR A 136 4.04 -24.49 13.57
C THR A 136 3.76 -23.71 12.28
N GLY A 137 3.58 -24.42 11.17
CA GLY A 137 3.17 -23.80 9.90
C GLY A 137 1.81 -23.10 9.99
N ASP A 138 0.83 -23.70 10.67
CA ASP A 138 -0.50 -23.08 10.89
C ASP A 138 -0.37 -21.74 11.62
N MET A 139 0.40 -21.73 12.72
CA MET A 139 0.64 -20.52 13.50
C MET A 139 1.37 -19.45 12.67
N LEU A 140 2.29 -19.85 11.79
CA LEU A 140 2.96 -18.91 10.88
C LEU A 140 1.95 -18.28 9.90
N LEU A 141 1.03 -19.06 9.34
CA LEU A 141 -0.02 -18.55 8.46
C LEU A 141 -0.91 -17.54 9.20
N GLU A 142 -1.34 -17.84 10.43
CA GLU A 142 -2.12 -16.92 11.25
C GLU A 142 -1.37 -15.60 11.51
N ILE A 143 -0.07 -15.67 11.79
CA ILE A 143 0.78 -14.48 11.98
C ILE A 143 0.88 -13.67 10.68
N LEU A 144 1.02 -14.32 9.52
CA LEU A 144 1.03 -13.63 8.23
C LEU A 144 -0.31 -12.96 7.92
N GLU A 145 -1.42 -13.62 8.19
CA GLU A 145 -2.74 -13.02 8.04
C GLU A 145 -2.91 -11.80 8.95
N GLU A 146 -2.43 -11.84 10.19
CA GLU A 146 -2.47 -10.65 11.05
C GLU A 146 -1.54 -9.53 10.56
N SER A 147 -0.43 -9.90 9.93
CA SER A 147 0.46 -8.95 9.24
C SER A 147 -0.26 -8.26 8.09
N ILE A 148 -1.02 -9.02 7.29
CA ILE A 148 -1.89 -8.53 6.20
C ILE A 148 -2.96 -7.59 6.75
N ARG A 149 -3.64 -7.96 7.85
CA ARG A 149 -4.63 -7.09 8.51
C ARG A 149 -3.98 -5.82 9.04
N THR A 150 -2.76 -5.90 9.56
CA THR A 150 -2.04 -4.75 10.12
C THR A 150 -1.60 -3.76 9.04
N ILE A 151 -1.03 -4.22 7.92
CA ILE A 151 -0.69 -3.32 6.80
C ILE A 151 -1.94 -2.70 6.19
N TRP A 152 -3.06 -3.42 6.15
CA TRP A 152 -4.34 -2.85 5.73
C TRP A 152 -4.78 -1.69 6.63
N ARG A 153 -4.74 -1.87 7.96
CA ARG A 153 -5.04 -0.79 8.91
C ARG A 153 -4.11 0.40 8.70
N PHE A 154 -2.84 0.14 8.42
CA PHE A 154 -1.84 1.17 8.10
C PHE A 154 -2.20 1.96 6.84
N ILE A 155 -2.49 1.28 5.72
CA ILE A 155 -2.88 1.91 4.45
C ILE A 155 -4.17 2.70 4.61
N ARG A 156 -5.16 2.14 5.32
CA ARG A 156 -6.46 2.77 5.55
C ARG A 156 -6.36 4.03 6.41
N ALA A 157 -5.38 4.13 7.30
CA ALA A 157 -5.14 5.33 8.11
C ALA A 157 -4.56 6.50 7.29
N ASP A 158 -4.01 6.24 6.10
CA ASP A 158 -3.49 7.29 5.22
C ASP A 158 -4.64 8.09 4.59
N LYS A 159 -4.72 9.38 4.94
CA LYS A 159 -5.75 10.31 4.45
C LYS A 159 -5.72 10.48 2.92
N HIS A 160 -4.57 10.27 2.30
CA HIS A 160 -4.39 10.36 0.84
C HIS A 160 -4.75 9.04 0.14
N ALA A 161 -5.02 7.94 0.84
CA ALA A 161 -5.52 6.69 0.23
C ALA A 161 -7.05 6.71 -0.04
N HIS A 162 -7.71 7.84 0.17
CA HIS A 162 -9.16 7.97 -0.03
C HIS A 162 -9.51 8.60 -1.38
N THR A 163 -10.43 7.99 -2.11
CA THR A 163 -10.95 8.48 -3.41
C THR A 163 -11.59 9.86 -3.33
N ALA A 164 -12.11 10.24 -2.16
CA ALA A 164 -12.60 11.60 -1.93
C ALA A 164 -11.47 12.66 -1.97
N ALA A 165 -10.22 12.27 -1.68
CA ALA A 165 -9.04 13.12 -1.86
C ALA A 165 -8.65 13.23 -3.34
N VAL A 166 -8.86 12.17 -4.14
CA VAL A 166 -8.62 12.16 -5.60
C VAL A 166 -9.44 13.24 -6.31
N LEU A 167 -10.71 13.38 -5.94
CA LEU A 167 -11.59 14.43 -6.50
C LEU A 167 -11.21 15.85 -6.07
N LYS A 168 -10.53 16.03 -4.92
CA LYS A 168 -10.04 17.33 -4.46
C LYS A 168 -8.72 17.70 -5.15
N CYS A 169 -7.83 16.72 -5.39
CA CYS A 169 -6.59 16.91 -6.16
C CYS A 169 -6.85 17.30 -7.61
N ARG A 170 -8.01 16.97 -8.20
CA ARG A 170 -8.44 17.37 -9.55
C ARG A 170 -8.23 18.86 -9.89
N ARG A 171 -8.20 19.77 -8.90
CA ARG A 171 -7.96 21.20 -9.11
C ARG A 171 -6.48 21.64 -9.05
N VAL A 172 -5.60 20.78 -8.57
CA VAL A 172 -4.16 21.05 -8.37
C VAL A 172 -3.32 20.29 -9.41
N THR A 173 -3.70 19.05 -9.76
CA THR A 173 -2.92 18.16 -10.63
C THR A 173 -2.81 18.64 -12.09
N GLU A 174 -3.73 19.46 -12.59
CA GLU A 174 -3.65 20.01 -13.97
C GLU A 174 -2.41 20.91 -14.16
N ALA A 175 -1.80 21.40 -13.07
CA ALA A 175 -0.56 22.16 -13.07
C ALA A 175 0.71 21.33 -12.75
N GLU A 176 0.56 20.06 -12.35
CA GLU A 176 1.65 19.20 -11.82
C GLU A 176 1.86 17.90 -12.62
N LEU A 177 1.04 17.65 -13.64
CA LEU A 177 1.29 16.59 -14.62
C LEU A 177 2.56 16.90 -15.42
N GLN A 178 3.44 15.91 -15.56
CA GLN A 178 4.66 16.06 -16.35
C GLN A 178 4.40 16.08 -17.86
N ASP A 179 3.40 15.30 -18.33
CA ASP A 179 2.98 15.25 -19.73
C ASP A 179 1.50 15.65 -19.88
N PRO A 180 1.15 16.60 -20.76
CA PRO A 180 -0.24 16.91 -21.11
C PRO A 180 -1.07 15.70 -21.59
N ALA A 181 -0.45 14.70 -22.23
CA ALA A 181 -1.11 13.47 -22.68
C ALA A 181 -1.58 12.59 -21.51
N ASP A 182 -0.92 12.69 -20.35
CA ASP A 182 -1.25 11.93 -19.14
C ASP A 182 -2.59 12.35 -18.53
N SER A 183 -3.09 13.55 -18.85
CA SER A 183 -4.38 14.04 -18.33
C SER A 183 -5.55 13.13 -18.72
N LYS A 184 -5.55 12.64 -19.97
CA LYS A 184 -6.58 11.71 -20.44
C LYS A 184 -6.49 10.36 -19.72
N LEU A 185 -5.28 9.80 -19.62
CA LEU A 185 -5.03 8.53 -18.94
C LEU A 185 -5.38 8.61 -17.46
N LEU A 186 -5.02 9.70 -16.78
CA LEU A 186 -5.38 9.96 -15.39
C LEU A 186 -6.90 9.95 -15.20
N MET A 187 -7.64 10.64 -16.05
CA MET A 187 -9.11 10.68 -15.98
C MET A 187 -9.71 9.28 -16.19
N GLU A 188 -9.21 8.52 -17.16
CA GLU A 188 -9.64 7.13 -17.40
C GLU A 188 -9.42 6.27 -16.15
N ILE A 189 -8.21 6.28 -15.57
CA ILE A 189 -7.87 5.53 -14.36
C ILE A 189 -8.75 5.93 -13.16
N GLN A 190 -8.98 7.24 -12.96
CA GLN A 190 -9.83 7.72 -11.87
C GLN A 190 -11.28 7.24 -12.02
N THR A 191 -11.82 7.26 -13.24
CA THR A 191 -13.18 6.76 -13.50
C THR A 191 -13.28 5.25 -13.30
N ASP A 192 -12.27 4.50 -13.70
CA ASP A 192 -12.22 3.05 -13.50
C ASP A 192 -12.09 2.70 -12.01
N LEU A 193 -11.21 3.37 -11.26
CA LEU A 193 -11.11 3.22 -9.81
C LEU A 193 -12.46 3.44 -9.12
N GLN A 194 -13.15 4.54 -9.43
CA GLN A 194 -14.47 4.84 -8.86
C GLN A 194 -15.53 3.81 -9.25
N LYS A 195 -15.47 3.27 -10.46
CA LYS A 195 -16.37 2.21 -10.94
C LYS A 195 -16.11 0.91 -10.18
N LYS A 196 -14.85 0.50 -10.02
CA LYS A 196 -14.48 -0.73 -9.30
C LYS A 196 -14.75 -0.64 -7.81
N GLU A 197 -14.49 0.50 -7.16
CA GLU A 197 -14.85 0.72 -5.75
C GLU A 197 -16.37 0.65 -5.52
N ARG A 198 -17.18 1.20 -6.45
CA ARG A 198 -18.65 1.09 -6.36
C ARG A 198 -19.11 -0.36 -6.47
N LYS A 199 -18.63 -1.09 -7.48
CA LYS A 199 -18.93 -2.52 -7.64
C LYS A 199 -18.52 -3.33 -6.40
N LEU A 200 -17.32 -3.09 -5.87
CA LEU A 200 -16.85 -3.75 -4.66
C LEU A 200 -17.78 -3.47 -3.47
N LYS A 201 -18.18 -2.21 -3.26
CA LYS A 201 -19.13 -1.83 -2.20
C LYS A 201 -20.51 -2.46 -2.38
N GLU A 202 -21.01 -2.58 -3.61
CA GLU A 202 -22.28 -3.25 -3.89
C GLU A 202 -22.22 -4.74 -3.54
N LEU A 203 -21.13 -5.43 -3.91
CA LEU A 203 -20.92 -6.83 -3.53
C LEU A 203 -20.81 -7.00 -2.01
N LEU A 204 -20.10 -6.10 -1.32
CA LEU A 204 -20.00 -6.08 0.13
C LEU A 204 -21.33 -5.79 0.86
N LYS A 205 -22.24 -5.05 0.22
CA LYS A 205 -23.58 -4.77 0.78
C LYS A 205 -24.57 -5.90 0.55
N CYS A 206 -24.43 -6.63 -0.55
CA CYS A 206 -25.26 -7.78 -0.89
C CYS A 206 -24.78 -9.07 -0.21
N GLY A 207 -23.52 -9.13 0.23
CA GLY A 207 -22.98 -10.18 1.11
C GLY A 207 -23.06 -9.79 2.58
N ASN A 208 -23.33 -10.74 3.47
CA ASN A 208 -23.23 -10.52 4.91
C ASN A 208 -21.77 -10.16 5.28
N CYS A 209 -21.53 -8.87 5.57
CA CYS A 209 -20.33 -8.25 6.14
C CYS A 209 -19.03 -9.11 6.15
N ILE A 210 -18.19 -8.95 5.13
CA ILE A 210 -16.89 -9.66 4.98
C ILE A 210 -15.97 -9.53 6.22
N LEU A 211 -16.04 -8.42 6.96
CA LEU A 211 -15.26 -8.25 8.20
C LEU A 211 -15.64 -9.25 9.31
N LYS A 212 -16.86 -9.82 9.30
CA LYS A 212 -17.28 -10.87 10.24
C LYS A 212 -16.82 -12.27 9.81
N ARG A 213 -16.41 -12.46 8.56
CA ARG A 213 -15.98 -13.76 8.00
C ARG A 213 -14.49 -14.04 8.18
N PHE A 214 -13.63 -13.02 8.24
CA PHE A 214 -12.26 -13.24 8.75
C PHE A 214 -12.22 -13.70 10.22
N GLN A 215 -13.33 -13.54 10.96
CA GLN A 215 -13.53 -14.07 12.31
C GLN A 215 -14.14 -15.47 12.34
N LYS A 216 -14.63 -15.98 11.20
CA LYS A 216 -15.23 -17.31 11.05
C LYS A 216 -14.48 -18.04 9.96
N HIS A 217 -13.60 -18.93 10.36
CA HIS A 217 -12.79 -19.80 9.53
C HIS A 217 -13.68 -20.75 8.71
N GLU A 218 -14.42 -20.26 7.70
CA GLU A 218 -15.31 -21.10 6.90
C GLU A 218 -15.48 -20.56 5.46
N GLU A 219 -14.99 -21.41 4.55
CA GLU A 219 -15.41 -21.68 3.18
C GLU A 219 -15.45 -20.54 2.14
N ASP A 220 -14.58 -20.74 1.15
CA ASP A 220 -14.45 -20.05 -0.13
C ASP A 220 -13.39 -18.93 -0.12
N GLY A 221 -12.20 -19.24 -0.67
CA GLY A 221 -11.04 -18.32 -0.82
C GLY A 221 -11.35 -17.01 -1.57
N THR A 222 -12.59 -16.84 -2.03
CA THR A 222 -13.17 -15.61 -2.53
C THR A 222 -13.07 -14.44 -1.53
N ASP A 223 -13.14 -14.66 -0.21
CA ASP A 223 -13.07 -13.58 0.80
C ASP A 223 -11.70 -12.87 0.84
N HIS A 224 -10.60 -13.60 0.61
CA HIS A 224 -9.26 -13.01 0.49
C HIS A 224 -9.12 -12.16 -0.79
N LEU A 225 -9.74 -12.57 -1.90
CA LEU A 225 -9.72 -11.80 -3.15
C LEU A 225 -10.45 -10.46 -3.00
N TYR A 226 -11.58 -10.41 -2.29
CA TYR A 226 -12.28 -9.16 -1.99
C TYR A 226 -11.39 -8.22 -1.18
N PHE A 227 -10.75 -8.75 -0.15
CA PHE A 227 -9.88 -7.99 0.72
C PHE A 227 -8.66 -7.44 -0.05
N PHE A 228 -7.97 -8.29 -0.81
CA PHE A 228 -6.81 -7.87 -1.62
C PHE A 228 -7.18 -6.81 -2.65
N SER A 229 -8.30 -6.99 -3.35
CA SER A 229 -8.82 -5.98 -4.28
C SER A 229 -9.11 -4.65 -3.58
N GLN A 230 -9.60 -4.69 -2.33
CA GLN A 230 -9.84 -3.48 -1.55
C GLN A 230 -8.54 -2.75 -1.21
N VAL A 231 -7.48 -3.48 -0.84
CA VAL A 231 -6.17 -2.89 -0.56
C VAL A 231 -5.56 -2.31 -1.83
N ASP A 232 -5.60 -3.05 -2.94
CA ASP A 232 -5.08 -2.61 -4.24
C ASP A 232 -5.73 -1.30 -4.69
N MET A 233 -7.06 -1.18 -4.60
CA MET A 233 -7.77 0.06 -4.92
C MET A 233 -7.36 1.23 -4.02
N LYS A 234 -7.03 0.98 -2.73
CA LYS A 234 -6.54 2.01 -1.82
C LYS A 234 -5.13 2.47 -2.14
N LEU A 235 -4.26 1.56 -2.53
CA LEU A 235 -2.92 1.89 -3.00
C LEU A 235 -2.98 2.70 -4.29
N VAL A 236 -3.79 2.28 -5.26
CA VAL A 236 -4.01 3.06 -6.49
C VAL A 236 -4.54 4.47 -6.14
N ALA A 237 -5.53 4.60 -5.27
CA ALA A 237 -6.01 5.90 -4.81
C ALA A 237 -4.88 6.75 -4.17
N ARG A 238 -3.99 6.13 -3.42
CA ARG A 238 -2.86 6.82 -2.77
C ARG A 238 -1.83 7.32 -3.78
N VAL A 239 -1.49 6.51 -4.77
CA VAL A 239 -0.57 6.85 -5.87
C VAL A 239 -1.12 8.00 -6.69
N LEU A 240 -2.42 7.97 -7.02
CA LEU A 240 -3.11 9.05 -7.75
C LEU A 240 -3.22 10.37 -6.95
N ASN A 241 -2.91 10.34 -5.66
CA ASN A 241 -2.90 11.51 -4.78
C ASN A 241 -1.50 11.95 -4.38
N MET A 242 -0.45 11.45 -5.04
CA MET A 242 0.89 11.99 -4.88
C MET A 242 0.97 13.41 -5.45
N SER A 243 1.83 14.23 -4.85
CA SER A 243 2.14 15.59 -5.31
C SER A 243 2.80 15.64 -6.69
N ARG A 244 3.48 14.56 -7.10
CA ARG A 244 4.05 14.42 -8.43
C ARG A 244 3.77 13.01 -8.95
N ILE A 245 3.21 12.94 -10.15
CA ILE A 245 2.84 11.69 -10.81
C ILE A 245 3.51 11.67 -12.18
N THR A 246 4.04 10.50 -12.57
CA THR A 246 4.68 10.26 -13.86
C THR A 246 3.83 9.29 -14.67
N THR A 247 4.09 9.19 -15.97
CA THR A 247 3.42 8.23 -16.86
C THR A 247 3.56 6.80 -16.34
N ASP A 248 4.73 6.40 -15.84
CA ASP A 248 4.95 5.05 -15.30
C ASP A 248 4.07 4.76 -14.07
N HIS A 249 3.85 5.74 -13.20
CA HIS A 249 2.92 5.59 -12.08
C HIS A 249 1.47 5.40 -12.56
N LEU A 250 1.07 6.09 -13.64
CA LEU A 250 -0.26 5.94 -14.22
C LEU A 250 -0.42 4.56 -14.88
N VAL A 251 0.59 4.11 -15.62
CA VAL A 251 0.63 2.75 -16.20
C VAL A 251 0.56 1.69 -15.09
N TRP A 252 1.29 1.89 -13.99
CA TRP A 252 1.21 1.02 -12.81
C TRP A 252 -0.22 0.99 -12.25
N CYS A 253 -0.85 2.16 -12.05
CA CYS A 253 -2.23 2.24 -11.56
C CYS A 253 -3.22 1.52 -12.49
N HIS A 254 -3.10 1.76 -13.79
CA HIS A 254 -3.91 1.10 -14.81
C HIS A 254 -3.75 -0.43 -14.75
N ASN A 255 -2.51 -0.92 -14.73
CA ASN A 255 -2.20 -2.35 -14.67
C ASN A 255 -2.65 -2.98 -13.35
N LYS A 256 -2.54 -2.26 -12.23
CA LYS A 256 -3.00 -2.74 -10.92
C LYS A 256 -4.53 -2.87 -10.91
N LEU A 257 -5.25 -1.90 -11.48
CA LEU A 257 -6.70 -1.97 -11.61
C LEU A 257 -7.15 -3.04 -12.60
N SER A 258 -6.52 -3.17 -13.77
CA SER A 258 -6.94 -4.10 -14.83
C SER A 258 -7.01 -5.56 -14.37
N LYS A 259 -6.16 -5.94 -13.40
CA LYS A 259 -6.16 -7.26 -12.76
C LYS A 259 -7.44 -7.55 -11.97
N ILE A 260 -8.18 -6.53 -11.53
CA ILE A 260 -9.40 -6.70 -10.72
C ILE A 260 -10.63 -6.75 -11.63
N ASN A 261 -11.09 -7.95 -11.95
CA ASN A 261 -12.23 -8.15 -12.85
C ASN A 261 -13.49 -8.58 -12.10
N PHE A 262 -14.64 -8.04 -12.54
CA PHE A 262 -15.95 -8.36 -11.96
C PHE A 262 -16.80 -9.10 -12.99
N VAL A 263 -16.96 -10.41 -12.81
CA VAL A 263 -17.73 -11.29 -13.71
C VAL A 263 -18.84 -11.96 -12.91
N ASN A 264 -20.09 -11.84 -13.35
CA ASN A 264 -21.25 -12.47 -12.69
C ASN A 264 -21.33 -12.23 -11.17
N ARG A 265 -21.09 -10.98 -10.73
CA ARG A 265 -21.02 -10.58 -9.31
C ARG A 265 -19.92 -11.27 -8.48
N LYS A 266 -18.93 -11.92 -9.12
CA LYS A 266 -17.72 -12.44 -8.46
C LYS A 266 -16.49 -11.65 -8.90
N ILE A 267 -15.50 -11.58 -8.03
CA ILE A 267 -14.19 -11.01 -8.33
C ILE A 267 -13.26 -12.08 -8.89
N ARG A 268 -12.50 -11.72 -9.92
CA ARG A 268 -11.36 -12.49 -10.44
C ARG A 268 -10.13 -11.60 -10.39
N ILE A 269 -9.03 -12.14 -9.87
CA ILE A 269 -7.73 -11.47 -9.84
C ILE A 269 -6.76 -12.31 -10.67
N GLU A 270 -6.04 -11.67 -11.58
CA GLU A 270 -4.93 -12.32 -12.30
C GLU A 270 -3.66 -12.24 -11.45
N PRO A 271 -3.08 -13.40 -11.04
CA PRO A 271 -1.89 -13.42 -10.19
C PRO A 271 -0.71 -12.83 -10.96
N SER A 272 -0.10 -11.78 -10.42
CA SER A 272 1.12 -11.19 -10.98
C SER A 272 1.71 -10.17 -10.02
N PHE A 273 2.99 -10.33 -9.74
CA PHE A 273 3.78 -9.40 -8.95
C PHE A 273 4.01 -8.10 -9.72
N LEU A 274 3.60 -6.95 -9.18
CA LEU A 274 3.74 -5.66 -9.86
C LEU A 274 4.63 -4.70 -9.08
N LEU A 275 5.90 -4.64 -9.45
CA LEU A 275 6.83 -3.67 -8.90
C LEU A 275 6.35 -2.24 -9.15
N PHE A 276 6.40 -1.42 -8.10
CA PHE A 276 6.11 0.00 -8.20
C PHE A 276 7.29 0.72 -8.89
N PRO A 277 7.04 1.62 -9.85
CA PRO A 277 8.10 2.41 -10.47
C PRO A 277 8.55 3.50 -9.48
N CYS A 278 9.83 3.47 -9.10
CA CYS A 278 10.44 4.43 -8.17
C CYS A 278 11.26 5.49 -8.90
#